data_AF-A0A2K3UU07-F1
#
_entry.id   AF-A0A2K3UU07-F1
#
_cell.length_a   1.000
_cell.length_b   1.000
_cell.length_c   1.000
_cell.angle_alpha   90.00
_cell.angle_beta   90.00
_cell.angle_gamma   90.00
#
_symmetry.space_group_name_H-M   'P 1'
#
loop_
_entity.id
_entity.type
_entity.pdbx_description
1 polymer ?
#
loop_
_entity_poly.entity_id
_entity_poly.type
_entity_poly.pdbx_seq_one_letter_code
_entity_poly.pdbx_strand_id
1 'polypeptide(L)'
;MARLGRWLGLAVALMITVPATLRPLQGHPLDGVNLVFHEAGHVLLSVLGETVMLLGGSLFQLLVPAACIGAFLLRRDRYSAGLLTLWLAQSLASVAAYIRDAPTRQLDLITGAPDTHDWWQLLGGWNALSLADPLGRFVVFLAFAAFVTGVLLAVWDELR
;
A
#
# COMPACT_ATOMS: atom_id res chain seq x y z
N MET A 1 7.88 -31.38 4.76
CA MET A 1 6.60 -30.72 5.09
C MET A 1 6.70 -29.18 5.09
N ALA A 2 7.74 -28.58 5.69
CA ALA A 2 7.91 -27.11 5.72
C ALA A 2 7.95 -26.44 4.33
N ARG A 3 8.65 -27.02 3.34
CA ARG A 3 8.74 -26.51 1.97
C ARG A 3 7.38 -26.44 1.26
N LEU A 4 6.56 -27.50 1.36
CA LEU A 4 5.20 -27.49 0.78
C LEU A 4 4.33 -26.39 1.40
N GLY A 5 4.42 -26.20 2.73
CA GLY A 5 3.71 -25.13 3.42
C GLY A 5 4.09 -23.73 2.93
N ARG A 6 5.37 -23.48 2.64
CA ARG A 6 5.85 -22.21 2.08
C ARG A 6 5.34 -21.96 0.66
N TRP A 7 5.33 -22.98 -0.19
CA TRP A 7 4.75 -22.84 -1.53
C TRP A 7 3.24 -22.59 -1.50
N LEU A 8 2.50 -23.30 -0.64
CA LEU A 8 1.07 -23.08 -0.45
C LEU A 8 0.79 -21.68 0.09
N GLY A 9 1.56 -21.23 1.08
CA GLY A 9 1.43 -19.88 1.65
C GLY A 9 1.71 -18.79 0.62
N LEU A 10 2.75 -18.93 -0.19
CA LEU A 10 3.04 -18.02 -1.30
C LEU A 10 1.92 -18.03 -2.34
N ALA A 11 1.39 -19.20 -2.71
CA ALA A 11 0.28 -19.29 -3.66
C ALA A 11 -0.97 -18.54 -3.16
N VAL A 12 -1.33 -18.72 -1.88
CA VAL A 12 -2.43 -17.97 -1.25
C VAL A 12 -2.15 -16.46 -1.24
N ALA A 13 -0.93 -16.06 -0.86
CA ALA A 13 -0.54 -14.65 -0.86
C ALA A 13 -0.64 -14.02 -2.26
N LEU A 14 -0.20 -14.74 -3.30
CA LEU A 14 -0.31 -14.29 -4.69
C LEU A 14 -1.77 -14.22 -5.16
N MET A 15 -2.59 -15.20 -4.79
CA MET A 15 -4.03 -15.20 -5.12
C MET A 15 -4.73 -13.96 -4.57
N ILE A 16 -4.33 -13.47 -3.40
CA ILE A 16 -4.89 -12.26 -2.78
C ILE A 16 -4.26 -11.00 -3.37
N THR A 17 -2.93 -10.95 -3.47
CA THR A 17 -2.20 -9.70 -3.77
C THR A 17 -2.13 -9.37 -5.25
N VAL A 18 -2.11 -10.35 -6.16
CA VAL A 18 -2.09 -10.10 -7.61
C VAL A 18 -3.31 -9.32 -8.09
N PRO A 19 -4.57 -9.78 -7.88
CA PRO A 19 -5.74 -9.03 -8.33
C PRO A 19 -5.82 -7.66 -7.65
N ALA A 20 -5.48 -7.58 -6.36
CA ALA A 20 -5.52 -6.35 -5.59
C ALA A 20 -4.46 -5.32 -6.03
N THR A 21 -3.30 -5.76 -6.50
CA THR A 21 -2.25 -4.88 -7.03
C THR A 21 -2.57 -4.41 -8.45
N LEU A 22 -3.14 -5.29 -9.29
CA LEU A 22 -3.45 -4.97 -10.68
C LEU A 22 -4.74 -4.16 -10.83
N ARG A 23 -5.69 -4.32 -9.90
CA ARG A 23 -7.01 -3.68 -9.94
C ARG A 23 -7.38 -3.14 -8.55
N PRO A 24 -6.63 -2.16 -8.03
CA PRO A 24 -6.76 -1.67 -6.65
C PRO A 24 -8.13 -1.03 -6.33
N LEU A 25 -8.94 -0.71 -7.35
CA LEU A 25 -10.26 -0.10 -7.18
C LEU A 25 -11.43 -1.10 -7.17
N GLN A 26 -11.17 -2.41 -7.28
CA GLN A 26 -12.24 -3.42 -7.36
C GLN A 26 -12.71 -3.97 -6.00
N GLY A 27 -12.19 -3.44 -4.89
CA GLY A 27 -12.55 -3.89 -3.55
C GLY A 27 -11.97 -5.27 -3.22
N HIS A 28 -10.92 -5.30 -2.43
CA HIS A 28 -10.20 -6.51 -2.04
C HIS A 28 -10.14 -6.64 -0.52
N PRO A 29 -9.97 -7.87 0.02
CA PRO A 29 -9.93 -8.07 1.47
C PRO A 29 -8.87 -7.24 2.21
N LEU A 30 -7.73 -6.97 1.55
CA LEU A 30 -6.65 -6.17 2.14
C LEU A 30 -6.97 -4.67 2.18
N ASP A 31 -7.94 -4.18 1.41
CA ASP A 31 -8.28 -2.75 1.39
C ASP A 31 -8.87 -2.30 2.72
N GLY A 32 -9.66 -3.15 3.39
CA GLY A 32 -10.14 -2.87 4.74
C GLY A 32 -9.01 -2.79 5.77
N VAL A 33 -7.99 -3.66 5.66
CA VAL A 33 -6.81 -3.62 6.53
C VAL A 33 -6.00 -2.34 6.29
N ASN A 34 -5.77 -2.00 5.02
CA ASN A 34 -5.10 -0.77 4.64
C ASN A 34 -5.83 0.47 5.14
N LEU A 35 -7.16 0.50 5.01
CA LEU A 35 -8.00 1.61 5.44
C LEU A 35 -7.89 1.85 6.96
N VAL A 36 -7.88 0.80 7.77
CA VAL A 36 -7.68 0.94 9.23
C VAL A 36 -6.36 1.66 9.53
N PHE A 37 -5.27 1.29 8.84
CA PHE A 37 -3.98 1.95 9.04
C PHE A 37 -3.94 3.36 8.42
N HIS A 38 -4.64 3.60 7.32
CA HIS A 38 -4.81 4.93 6.74
C HIS A 38 -5.48 5.88 7.75
N GLU A 39 -6.65 5.52 8.28
CA GLU A 39 -7.35 6.34 9.28
C GLU A 39 -6.55 6.51 10.57
N ALA A 40 -5.86 5.45 11.02
CA ALA A 40 -4.95 5.55 12.16
C ALA A 40 -3.81 6.56 11.91
N GLY A 41 -3.31 6.65 10.68
CA GLY A 41 -2.31 7.63 10.28
C GLY A 41 -2.77 9.07 10.48
N HIS A 42 -4.00 9.38 10.06
CA HIS A 42 -4.60 10.70 10.32
C HIS A 42 -4.67 11.01 11.82
N VAL A 43 -5.17 10.06 12.63
CA VAL A 43 -5.31 10.27 14.08
C VAL A 43 -3.94 10.49 14.74
N LEU A 44 -2.96 9.62 14.45
CA LEU A 44 -1.65 9.65 15.10
C LEU A 44 -0.83 10.88 14.70
N LEU A 45 -0.99 11.36 13.47
CA LEU A 45 -0.21 12.48 12.92
C LEU A 45 -0.95 13.82 12.95
N SER A 46 -2.21 13.85 13.41
CA SER A 46 -3.03 15.06 13.57
C SER A 46 -2.34 16.18 14.36
N VAL A 47 -1.57 15.81 15.38
CA VAL A 47 -0.87 16.76 16.27
C VAL A 47 0.29 17.49 15.58
N LEU A 48 0.72 17.04 14.40
CA LEU A 48 1.84 17.62 13.64
C LEU A 48 1.40 18.65 12.60
N GLY A 49 0.11 18.96 12.54
CA GLY A 49 -0.48 19.93 11.61
C GLY A 49 -1.16 19.27 10.41
N GLU A 50 -2.01 20.05 9.74
CA GLU A 50 -2.93 19.57 8.71
C GLU A 50 -2.23 18.86 7.54
N THR A 51 -1.18 19.44 6.98
CA THR A 51 -0.45 18.82 5.86
C THR A 51 0.11 17.44 6.23
N VAL A 52 0.67 17.30 7.44
CA VAL A 52 1.24 16.03 7.91
C VAL A 52 0.14 15.03 8.24
N MET A 53 -0.98 15.50 8.79
CA MET A 53 -2.17 14.70 9.01
C MET A 53 -2.71 14.10 7.71
N LEU A 54 -2.88 14.91 6.66
CA LEU A 54 -3.40 14.47 5.35
C LEU A 54 -2.45 13.48 4.65
N LEU A 55 -1.14 13.76 4.67
CA LEU A 55 -0.14 12.80 4.20
C LEU A 55 -0.11 11.53 5.07
N GLY A 56 -0.48 11.68 6.34
CA GLY A 56 -0.38 10.68 7.37
C GLY A 56 -1.15 9.41 7.06
N GLY A 57 -2.29 9.51 6.40
CA GLY A 57 -3.07 8.33 6.02
C GLY A 57 -2.30 7.41 5.09
N SER A 58 -1.96 7.91 3.90
CA SER A 58 -1.18 7.13 2.93
C SER A 58 0.20 6.74 3.46
N LEU A 59 0.84 7.60 4.26
CA LEU A 59 2.14 7.28 4.86
C LEU A 59 2.04 6.12 5.85
N PHE A 60 1.09 6.14 6.78
CA PHE A 60 0.98 5.12 7.81
C PHE A 60 0.53 3.78 7.23
N GLN A 61 -0.36 3.79 6.23
CA GLN A 61 -0.72 2.61 5.43
C GLN A 61 0.52 1.90 4.83
N LEU A 62 1.55 2.65 4.42
CA LEU A 62 2.79 2.10 3.88
C LEU A 62 3.83 1.75 4.96
N LEU A 63 3.91 2.54 6.03
CA LEU A 63 4.89 2.34 7.10
C LEU A 63 4.65 1.06 7.89
N VAL A 64 3.40 0.66 8.09
CA VAL A 64 3.06 -0.55 8.85
C VAL A 64 3.62 -1.81 8.19
N PRO A 65 3.30 -2.14 6.92
CA PRO A 65 3.93 -3.29 6.26
C PRO A 65 5.45 -3.14 6.17
N ALA A 66 5.97 -1.93 5.92
CA ALA A 66 7.42 -1.69 5.89
C ALA A 66 8.13 -2.02 7.23
N ALA A 67 7.52 -1.65 8.37
CA ALA A 67 8.03 -1.97 9.69
C ALA A 67 8.00 -3.49 9.95
N CYS A 68 6.92 -4.17 9.56
CA CYS A 68 6.84 -5.63 9.66
C CYS A 68 7.91 -6.31 8.80
N ILE A 69 8.12 -5.85 7.56
CA ILE A 69 9.19 -6.35 6.67
C ILE A 69 10.55 -6.22 7.36
N GLY A 70 10.88 -5.03 7.89
CA GLY A 70 12.13 -4.79 8.62
C GLY A 70 12.29 -5.76 9.81
N ALA A 71 11.24 -5.97 10.60
CA ALA A 71 11.25 -6.88 11.74
C ALA A 71 11.56 -8.34 11.35
N PHE A 72 11.05 -8.83 10.21
CA PHE A 72 11.34 -10.19 9.73
C PHE A 72 12.73 -10.30 9.08
N LEU A 73 13.18 -9.27 8.37
CA LEU A 73 14.53 -9.22 7.82
C LEU A 73 15.61 -9.24 8.92
N LEU A 74 15.38 -8.54 10.05
CA LEU A 74 16.26 -8.59 11.22
C LEU A 74 16.38 -10.00 11.82
N ARG A 75 15.34 -10.82 11.68
CA ARG A 75 15.32 -12.25 12.09
C ARG A 75 15.86 -13.19 11.01
N ARG A 76 16.31 -12.66 9.87
CA ARG A 76 16.72 -13.40 8.67
C ARG A 76 15.61 -14.28 8.07
N ASP A 77 14.35 -13.97 8.35
CA ASP A 77 13.21 -14.66 7.77
C ASP A 77 12.80 -13.97 6.46
N ARG A 78 13.48 -14.36 5.38
CA ARG A 78 13.23 -13.82 4.03
C ARG A 78 11.86 -14.21 3.50
N TYR A 79 11.36 -15.38 3.87
CA TYR A 79 10.08 -15.87 3.40
C TYR A 79 8.94 -14.97 3.91
N SER A 80 8.87 -14.75 5.22
CA SER A 80 7.84 -13.88 5.81
C SER A 80 8.00 -12.43 5.38
N ALA A 81 9.24 -11.93 5.26
CA ALA A 81 9.51 -10.60 4.70
C ALA A 81 9.01 -10.48 3.25
N GLY A 82 9.18 -11.53 2.44
CA GLY A 82 8.67 -11.58 1.07
C GLY A 82 7.15 -11.47 1.00
N LEU A 83 6.43 -12.24 1.81
CA LEU A 83 4.96 -12.16 1.88
C LEU A 83 4.46 -10.77 2.30
N LEU A 84 5.11 -10.16 3.29
CA LEU A 84 4.75 -8.80 3.74
C LEU A 84 5.12 -7.73 2.70
N THR A 85 6.14 -7.97 1.88
CA THR A 85 6.47 -7.10 0.75
C THR A 85 5.39 -7.17 -0.33
N LEU A 86 4.69 -8.31 -0.49
CA LEU A 86 3.50 -8.39 -1.36
C LEU A 86 2.33 -7.57 -0.81
N TRP A 87 2.17 -7.52 0.53
CA TRP A 87 1.21 -6.60 1.14
C TRP A 87 1.60 -5.13 0.88
N LEU A 88 2.88 -4.75 1.08
CA LEU A 88 3.36 -3.41 0.75
C LEU A 88 3.13 -3.04 -0.72
N ALA A 89 3.35 -3.97 -1.65
CA ALA A 89 3.09 -3.77 -3.08
C ALA A 89 1.62 -3.44 -3.35
N GLN A 90 0.71 -4.18 -2.73
CA GLN A 90 -0.72 -3.93 -2.83
C GLN A 90 -1.10 -2.57 -2.21
N SER A 91 -0.56 -2.23 -1.03
CA SER A 91 -0.78 -0.94 -0.38
C SER A 91 -0.28 0.22 -1.26
N LEU A 92 0.88 0.09 -1.90
CA LEU A 92 1.39 1.07 -2.87
C LEU A 92 0.45 1.23 -4.08
N ALA A 93 -0.06 0.13 -4.64
CA ALA A 93 -1.00 0.19 -5.75
C ALA A 93 -2.31 0.89 -5.37
N SER A 94 -2.82 0.63 -4.16
CA SER A 94 -3.99 1.31 -3.59
C SER A 94 -3.74 2.82 -3.43
N VAL A 95 -2.62 3.22 -2.80
CA VAL A 95 -2.22 4.63 -2.65
C VAL A 95 -2.04 5.29 -4.03
N ALA A 96 -1.46 4.59 -5.00
CA ALA A 96 -1.29 5.11 -6.35
C ALA A 96 -2.65 5.43 -7.01
N ALA A 97 -3.63 4.54 -6.85
CA ALA A 97 -4.98 4.76 -7.37
C ALA A 97 -5.67 5.93 -6.65
N TYR A 98 -5.51 6.03 -5.33
CA TYR A 98 -6.02 7.14 -4.52
C TYR A 98 -5.42 8.50 -4.93
N ILE A 99 -4.10 8.57 -5.17
CA ILE A 99 -3.45 9.80 -5.69
C ILE A 99 -4.07 10.20 -7.03
N ARG A 100 -4.25 9.24 -7.94
CA ARG A 100 -4.74 9.51 -9.32
C ARG A 100 -6.20 9.92 -9.34
N ASP A 101 -6.99 9.50 -8.36
CA ASP A 101 -8.38 9.92 -8.21
C ASP A 101 -8.51 11.37 -7.73
N ALA A 102 -7.49 11.98 -7.13
CA ALA A 102 -7.57 13.32 -6.55
C ALA A 102 -8.24 14.40 -7.45
N PRO A 103 -8.03 14.47 -8.78
CA PRO A 103 -8.71 15.45 -9.64
C PRO A 103 -10.20 15.17 -9.83
N THR A 104 -10.63 13.91 -9.77
CA THR A 104 -11.98 13.44 -10.10
C THR A 104 -12.83 13.11 -8.88
N ARG A 105 -12.20 12.69 -7.78
CA ARG A 105 -12.81 12.32 -6.49
C ARG A 105 -14.00 11.35 -6.67
N GLN A 106 -13.78 10.31 -7.46
CA GLN A 106 -14.78 9.28 -7.73
C GLN A 106 -14.77 8.16 -6.70
N LEU A 107 -13.73 8.06 -5.87
CA LEU A 107 -13.67 7.06 -4.81
C LEU A 107 -14.64 7.39 -3.68
N ASP A 108 -15.39 6.38 -3.27
CA ASP A 108 -16.26 6.45 -2.09
C ASP A 108 -15.39 6.47 -0.82
N LEU A 109 -15.30 7.64 -0.19
CA LEU A 109 -14.55 7.83 1.05
C LEU A 109 -15.34 7.36 2.27
N ILE A 110 -14.65 6.92 3.32
CA ILE A 110 -15.28 6.49 4.58
C ILE A 110 -16.09 7.62 5.25
N THR A 111 -15.72 8.87 4.99
CA THR A 111 -16.40 10.08 5.45
C THR A 111 -17.72 10.35 4.72
N GLY A 112 -17.92 9.75 3.54
CA GLY A 112 -19.04 10.03 2.64
C GLY A 112 -18.99 11.39 1.94
N ALA A 113 -17.89 12.15 2.07
CA ALA A 113 -17.78 13.52 1.56
C ALA A 113 -16.56 13.69 0.62
N PRO A 114 -16.75 13.91 -0.70
CA PRO A 114 -15.64 14.01 -1.66
C PRO A 114 -14.60 15.08 -1.33
N ASP A 115 -14.99 16.17 -0.67
CA ASP A 115 -14.08 17.26 -0.30
C ASP A 115 -13.12 16.90 0.85
N THR A 116 -13.26 15.71 1.46
CA THR A 116 -12.32 15.17 2.45
C THR A 116 -11.19 14.34 1.83
N HIS A 117 -11.11 14.29 0.50
CA HIS A 117 -10.07 13.52 -0.19
C HIS A 117 -8.68 14.13 0.04
N ASP A 118 -7.80 13.40 0.72
CA ASP A 118 -6.49 13.91 1.18
C ASP A 118 -5.64 14.48 0.05
N TRP A 119 -5.42 13.68 -0.99
CA TRP A 119 -4.58 14.09 -2.12
C TRP A 119 -5.19 15.23 -2.94
N TRP A 120 -6.52 15.38 -2.95
CA TRP A 120 -7.15 16.55 -3.55
C TRP A 120 -6.91 17.79 -2.70
N GLN A 121 -7.07 17.71 -1.38
CA GLN A 121 -6.81 18.83 -0.47
C GLN A 121 -5.32 19.26 -0.54
N LEU A 122 -4.39 18.31 -0.54
CA LEU A 122 -2.95 18.56 -0.65
C LEU A 122 -2.59 19.18 -2.01
N LEU A 123 -2.86 18.46 -3.11
CA LEU A 123 -2.45 18.92 -4.44
C LEU A 123 -3.26 20.15 -4.88
N GLY A 124 -4.54 20.25 -4.50
CA GLY A 124 -5.38 21.41 -4.75
C GLY A 124 -4.89 22.64 -3.99
N GLY A 125 -4.60 22.49 -2.69
CA GLY A 125 -4.03 23.55 -1.87
C GLY A 125 -2.67 24.06 -2.39
N TRP A 126 -1.90 23.20 -3.07
CA TRP A 126 -0.63 23.57 -3.70
C TRP A 126 -0.75 24.01 -5.16
N ASN A 127 -1.97 24.11 -5.71
CA ASN A 127 -2.21 24.37 -7.13
C ASN A 127 -1.43 23.43 -8.07
N ALA A 128 -1.36 22.15 -7.68
CA ALA A 128 -0.52 21.12 -8.28
C ALA A 128 -1.30 19.84 -8.65
N LEU A 129 -2.62 19.92 -8.85
CA LEU A 129 -3.48 18.78 -9.22
C LEU A 129 -3.01 18.06 -10.50
N SER A 130 -2.34 18.77 -11.42
CA SER A 130 -1.73 18.16 -12.60
C SER A 130 -0.64 17.14 -12.28
N LEU A 131 -0.09 17.14 -11.06
CA LEU A 131 0.88 16.15 -10.59
C LEU A 131 0.25 14.83 -10.15
N ALA A 132 -1.07 14.72 -10.03
CA ALA A 132 -1.74 13.50 -9.58
C ALA A 132 -1.40 12.28 -10.44
N ASP A 133 -1.54 12.37 -11.78
CA ASP A 133 -1.21 11.25 -12.66
C ASP A 133 0.28 10.87 -12.65
N PRO A 134 1.26 11.78 -12.81
CA PRO A 134 2.67 11.41 -12.78
C PRO A 134 3.12 10.86 -11.42
N LEU A 135 2.65 11.43 -10.30
CA LEU A 135 2.93 10.90 -8.96
C LEU A 135 2.33 9.50 -8.80
N GLY A 136 1.07 9.31 -9.19
CA GLY A 136 0.43 8.01 -9.16
C GLY A 136 1.16 6.95 -9.97
N ARG A 137 1.60 7.27 -11.19
CA ARG A 137 2.41 6.35 -12.02
C ARG A 137 3.74 5.99 -11.37
N PHE A 138 4.39 6.94 -10.72
CA PHE A 138 5.61 6.68 -9.97
C PHE A 138 5.34 5.70 -8.81
N VAL A 139 4.24 5.88 -8.06
CA VAL A 139 3.86 4.94 -6.99
C VAL A 139 3.47 3.57 -7.55
N VAL A 140 2.82 3.47 -8.72
CA VAL A 140 2.60 2.19 -9.41
C VAL A 140 3.91 1.49 -9.75
N PHE A 141 4.92 2.23 -10.21
CA PHE A 141 6.26 1.66 -10.46
C PHE A 141 6.86 1.09 -9.17
N LEU A 142 6.75 1.80 -8.04
CA LEU A 142 7.19 1.29 -6.74
C LEU A 142 6.40 0.04 -6.31
N ALA A 143 5.09 0.01 -6.54
CA ALA A 143 4.24 -1.15 -6.28
C ALA A 143 4.73 -2.38 -7.04
N PHE A 144 5.02 -2.23 -8.33
CA PHE A 144 5.55 -3.31 -9.15
C PHE A 144 6.93 -3.78 -8.69
N ALA A 145 7.84 -2.84 -8.39
CA ALA A 145 9.16 -3.17 -7.87
C ALA A 145 9.09 -3.93 -6.53
N ALA A 146 8.20 -3.50 -5.62
CA ALA A 146 7.94 -4.18 -4.36
C ALA A 146 7.36 -5.58 -4.61
N PHE A 147 6.42 -5.73 -5.54
CA PHE A 147 5.82 -7.02 -5.87
C PHE A 147 6.89 -8.04 -6.32
N VAL A 148 7.73 -7.65 -7.28
CA VAL A 148 8.84 -8.49 -7.78
C VAL A 148 9.79 -8.84 -6.64
N THR A 149 10.15 -7.86 -5.81
CA THR A 149 11.03 -8.07 -4.66
C THR A 149 10.43 -9.05 -3.65
N GLY A 150 9.13 -8.95 -3.37
CA GLY A 150 8.42 -9.84 -2.45
C GLY A 150 8.42 -11.28 -2.92
N VAL A 151 8.16 -11.51 -4.22
CA VAL A 151 8.25 -12.86 -4.82
C VAL A 151 9.67 -13.39 -4.72
N LEU A 152 10.68 -12.60 -5.11
CA LEU A 152 12.08 -13.03 -5.08
C LEU A 152 12.54 -13.39 -3.66
N LEU A 153 12.19 -12.59 -2.65
CA LEU A 153 12.48 -12.87 -1.25
C LEU A 153 11.81 -14.17 -0.78
N ALA A 154 10.54 -14.37 -1.16
CA ALA A 154 9.77 -15.54 -0.75
C ALA A 154 10.32 -16.86 -1.33
N VAL A 155 10.86 -16.85 -2.55
CA VAL A 155 11.40 -18.06 -3.21
C VAL A 155 12.90 -18.26 -2.98
N TRP A 156 13.62 -17.26 -2.47
CA TRP A 156 15.09 -17.26 -2.43
C TRP A 156 15.70 -18.49 -1.75
N ASP A 157 15.20 -18.87 -0.58
CA ASP A 157 15.71 -20.00 0.19
C ASP A 157 15.16 -21.35 -0.33
N GLU A 158 14.20 -21.34 -1.26
CA GLU A 158 13.65 -22.56 -1.87
C GLU A 158 14.41 -22.98 -3.13
N LEU A 159 15.07 -22.03 -3.78
CA LEU A 159 15.86 -22.23 -4.99
C LEU A 159 17.33 -22.61 -4.69
N ARG A 160 17.72 -22.58 -3.42
CA ARG A 160 19.02 -23.03 -2.92
C ARG A 160 18.91 -24.43 -2.33
#